data_AF-A0A2G6N2U1-F1
#
_entry.id   AF-A0A2G6N2U1-F1
#
_cell.length_a   1.000
_cell.length_b   1.000
_cell.length_c   1.000
_cell.angle_alpha   90.00
_cell.angle_beta   90.00
_cell.angle_gamma   90.00
#
_symmetry.space_group_name_H-M   'P 1'
#
loop_
_entity.id
_entity.type
_entity.pdbx_description
1 polymer ?
#
loop_
_entity_poly.entity_id
_entity_poly.type
_entity_poly.pdbx_seq_one_letter_code
_entity_poly.pdbx_strand_id
1 'polypeptide(L)'
;MRINWKIVKQRGNYRPSLRYKLTLEEYERELAAHSVKIQSFLPCLGNPHQSFCLPGTFERSAEWQPVDYQWITTPSFKEGWLENYIRLPFRESGKYPEVEQSFILLREQHEQVIKAAYGWEPIDCTGELDTSNDTKEVIAAALTAQKMIAFA
;
A
#
# COMPACT_ATOMS: atom_id res chain seq x y z
N MET A 1 -7.58 -2.72 6.12
CA MET A 1 -6.50 -3.63 5.70
C MET A 1 -6.45 -4.80 6.65
N ARG A 2 -6.37 -6.02 6.12
CA ARG A 2 -6.24 -7.26 6.88
C ARG A 2 -4.81 -7.79 6.80
N ILE A 3 -4.24 -8.13 7.95
CA ILE A 3 -2.89 -8.69 8.08
C ILE A 3 -3.01 -10.07 8.69
N ASN A 4 -2.53 -11.10 7.99
CA ASN A 4 -2.46 -12.46 8.49
C ASN A 4 -1.01 -12.92 8.48
N TRP A 5 -0.53 -13.51 9.56
CA TRP A 5 0.84 -13.98 9.65
C TRP A 5 0.98 -15.27 10.45
N LYS A 6 2.03 -16.01 10.15
CA LYS A 6 2.37 -17.26 10.81
C LYS A 6 3.88 -17.35 10.97
N ILE A 7 4.30 -17.72 12.18
CA ILE A 7 5.70 -18.07 12.46
C ILE A 7 5.81 -19.59 12.55
N VAL A 8 6.72 -20.17 11.78
CA VAL A 8 6.99 -21.62 11.79
C VAL A 8 8.46 -21.86 12.00
N LYS A 9 8.78 -22.80 12.89
CA LYS A 9 10.14 -23.29 13.14
C LYS A 9 10.15 -24.81 13.12
N GLN A 10 11.10 -25.40 12.40
CA GLN A 10 11.36 -26.84 12.47
C GLN A 10 12.14 -27.21 13.73
N ARG A 11 12.07 -28.49 14.14
CA ARG A 11 12.82 -28.99 15.30
C ARG A 11 14.33 -28.85 15.10
N GLY A 12 15.06 -28.48 16.16
CA GLY A 12 16.52 -28.33 16.14
C GLY A 12 16.97 -26.89 15.94
N ASN A 13 18.10 -26.73 15.25
CA ASN A 13 18.80 -25.46 15.05
C ASN A 13 18.27 -24.62 13.87
N TYR A 14 17.14 -25.01 13.26
CA TYR A 14 16.54 -24.23 12.17
C TYR A 14 16.03 -22.88 12.67
N ARG A 15 16.24 -21.84 11.86
CA ARG A 15 15.72 -20.50 12.08
C ARG A 15 14.21 -20.50 11.86
N PRO A 16 13.44 -19.78 12.69
CA PRO A 16 12.04 -19.56 12.42
C PRO A 16 11.83 -18.74 11.15
N SER A 17 10.67 -18.93 10.55
CA SER A 17 10.24 -18.21 9.36
C SER A 17 8.90 -17.55 9.62
N LEU A 18 8.81 -16.27 9.27
CA LEU A 18 7.60 -15.50 9.22
C LEU A 18 7.07 -15.55 7.79
N ARG A 19 5.83 -16.02 7.61
CA ARG A 19 5.05 -15.82 6.40
C ARG A 19 3.89 -14.91 6.72
N TYR A 20 3.66 -13.91 5.88
CA TYR A 20 2.54 -13.01 6.09
C TYR A 20 1.88 -12.62 4.78
N LYS A 21 0.58 -12.37 4.85
CA LYS A 21 -0.25 -11.87 3.76
C LYS A 21 -0.98 -10.62 4.23
N LEU A 22 -0.79 -9.54 3.48
CA LEU A 22 -1.52 -8.29 3.60
C LEU A 22 -2.61 -8.26 2.53
N THR A 23 -3.79 -7.78 2.88
CA THR A 23 -4.91 -7.64 1.93
C THR A 23 -5.65 -6.36 2.23
N LEU A 24 -5.86 -5.54 1.20
CA LEU A 24 -6.69 -4.35 1.27
C LEU A 24 -8.15 -4.78 1.13
N GLU A 25 -9.01 -4.15 1.91
CA GLU A 25 -10.45 -4.24 1.71
C GLU A 25 -10.83 -3.46 0.44
N GLU A 26 -11.98 -3.75 -0.16
CA GLU A 26 -12.40 -3.18 -1.45
C GLU A 26 -12.44 -1.64 -1.42
N TYR A 27 -13.05 -1.07 -0.38
CA TYR A 27 -13.11 0.38 -0.19
C TYR A 27 -11.73 1.05 -0.08
N GLU A 28 -10.70 0.33 0.40
CA GLU A 28 -9.33 0.87 0.47
C GLU A 28 -8.67 0.91 -0.91
N ARG A 29 -9.03 -0.03 -1.79
CA ARG A 29 -8.51 -0.10 -3.16
C ARG A 29 -9.12 0.98 -4.05
N GLU A 30 -10.41 1.24 -3.90
CA GLU A 30 -11.14 2.25 -4.67
C GLU A 30 -10.59 3.67 -4.44
N LEU A 31 -10.03 3.94 -3.26
CA LEU A 31 -9.39 5.23 -2.95
C LEU A 31 -8.07 5.48 -3.72
N ALA A 32 -7.54 4.47 -4.42
CA ALA A 32 -6.30 4.55 -5.18
C ALA A 32 -5.12 5.14 -4.38
N ALA A 33 -5.05 4.84 -3.08
CA ALA A 33 -4.06 5.40 -2.18
C ALA A 33 -2.65 4.83 -2.42
N HIS A 34 -1.63 5.65 -2.16
CA HIS A 34 -0.24 5.24 -2.28
C HIS A 34 0.11 4.14 -1.26
N SER A 35 0.96 3.20 -1.68
CA SER A 35 1.50 2.19 -0.77
C SER A 35 2.38 2.83 0.30
N VAL A 36 2.21 2.38 1.53
CA VAL A 36 3.01 2.81 2.68
C VAL A 36 4.17 1.85 2.88
N LYS A 37 5.37 2.40 3.04
CA LYS A 37 6.60 1.65 3.32
C LYS A 37 7.20 2.14 4.64
N ILE A 38 7.42 1.24 5.58
CA ILE A 38 8.02 1.54 6.88
C ILE A 38 9.23 0.66 7.15
N GLN A 39 10.15 1.14 7.99
CA GLN A 39 11.15 0.29 8.61
C GLN A 39 10.46 -0.46 9.76
N SER A 40 10.54 -1.78 9.74
CA SER A 40 9.97 -2.64 10.78
C SER A 40 10.92 -2.75 11.97
N PHE A 41 10.48 -3.47 13.00
CA PHE A 41 11.33 -3.90 14.11
C PHE A 41 11.93 -5.30 13.89
N LEU A 42 11.82 -5.86 12.67
CA LEU A 42 12.34 -7.18 12.33
C LEU A 42 13.83 -7.09 11.97
N PRO A 43 14.73 -7.74 12.71
CA PRO A 43 16.16 -7.66 12.44
C PRO A 43 16.54 -8.22 11.07
N CYS A 44 17.45 -7.54 10.37
CA CYS A 44 18.19 -8.10 9.25
C CYS A 44 19.20 -9.14 9.75
N LEU A 45 19.12 -10.35 9.20
CA LEU A 45 20.11 -11.40 9.45
C LEU A 45 21.35 -11.16 8.59
N GLY A 46 22.54 -11.38 9.13
CA GLY A 46 23.79 -11.29 8.35
C GLY A 46 23.87 -12.33 7.21
N ASN A 47 23.20 -13.48 7.36
CA ASN A 47 23.06 -14.47 6.30
C ASN A 47 21.62 -14.99 6.23
N PRO A 48 20.70 -14.29 5.54
CA PRO A 48 19.28 -14.63 5.52
C PRO A 48 19.00 -15.91 4.74
N HIS A 49 19.87 -16.34 3.83
CA HIS A 49 19.72 -17.58 3.04
C HIS A 49 20.02 -18.84 3.84
N GLN A 50 20.82 -18.76 4.90
CA GLN A 50 21.09 -19.88 5.79
C GLN A 50 19.87 -20.21 6.68
N SER A 51 19.38 -21.45 6.59
CA SER A 51 18.13 -21.89 7.25
C SER A 51 18.28 -22.30 8.71
N PHE A 52 19.50 -22.34 9.23
CA PHE A 52 19.82 -22.77 10.59
C PHE A 52 20.82 -21.84 11.25
N CYS A 53 20.90 -21.89 12.57
CA CYS A 53 21.88 -21.18 13.38
C CYS A 53 22.32 -22.06 14.56
N LEU A 54 23.61 -22.39 14.61
CA LEU A 54 24.18 -23.20 15.67
C LEU A 54 24.41 -22.36 16.94
N PRO A 55 24.38 -22.99 18.13
CA PRO A 55 24.70 -22.29 19.39
C PRO A 55 26.04 -21.54 19.30
N GLY A 56 26.10 -20.32 19.84
CA GLY A 56 27.31 -19.50 19.85
C GLY A 56 27.68 -18.84 18.51
N THR A 57 26.85 -18.98 17.47
CA THR A 57 27.09 -18.36 16.16
C THR A 57 26.03 -17.34 15.79
N PHE A 58 26.40 -16.34 14.97
CA PHE A 58 25.48 -15.33 14.43
C PHE A 58 24.54 -14.77 15.51
N GLU A 59 23.22 -14.90 15.32
CA GLU A 59 22.22 -14.39 16.25
C GLU A 59 22.13 -15.11 17.59
N ARG A 60 22.85 -16.23 17.75
CA ARG A 60 23.00 -16.97 19.00
C ARG A 60 24.34 -16.73 19.70
N SER A 61 25.14 -15.80 19.19
CA SER A 61 26.31 -15.29 19.92
C SER A 61 25.87 -14.32 21.02
N ALA A 62 26.58 -14.30 22.15
CA ALA A 62 26.30 -13.38 23.26
C ALA A 62 26.45 -11.90 22.88
N GLU A 63 27.27 -11.62 21.87
CA GLU A 63 27.58 -10.27 21.39
C GLU A 63 26.67 -9.84 20.24
N TRP A 64 25.73 -10.69 19.80
CA TRP A 64 24.92 -10.36 18.64
C TRP A 64 23.94 -9.24 18.92
N GLN A 65 23.94 -8.26 18.03
CA GLN A 65 22.95 -7.21 17.98
C GLN A 65 22.48 -6.99 16.54
N PRO A 66 21.19 -6.66 16.32
CA PRO A 66 20.71 -6.21 15.02
C PRO A 66 21.46 -4.97 14.55
N VAL A 67 22.04 -5.02 13.35
CA VAL A 67 22.68 -3.85 12.72
C VAL A 67 21.67 -3.02 11.93
N ASP A 68 20.66 -3.68 11.36
CA ASP A 68 19.64 -3.07 10.52
C ASP A 68 18.32 -3.85 10.66
N TYR A 69 17.23 -3.26 10.16
CA TYR A 69 15.89 -3.78 10.22
C TYR A 69 15.21 -3.81 8.84
N GLN A 70 14.37 -4.81 8.65
CA GLN A 70 13.68 -5.05 7.39
C GLN A 70 12.69 -3.93 7.09
N TRP A 71 12.52 -3.60 5.81
CA TRP A 71 11.45 -2.73 5.36
C TRP A 71 10.23 -3.56 4.97
N ILE A 72 9.04 -3.15 5.41
CA ILE A 72 7.77 -3.75 5.02
C ILE A 72 6.87 -2.71 4.36
N THR A 73 6.08 -3.16 3.40
CA THR A 73 5.26 -2.28 2.56
C THR A 73 3.83 -2.83 2.50
N THR A 74 2.84 -1.94 2.45
CA THR A 74 1.47 -2.32 2.08
C THR A 74 1.42 -2.73 0.60
N PRO A 75 0.43 -3.55 0.19
CA PRO A 75 0.18 -3.79 -1.23
C PRO A 75 -0.15 -2.50 -1.98
N SER A 76 -0.04 -2.55 -3.30
CA SER A 76 -0.59 -1.53 -4.20
C SER A 76 -2.11 -1.71 -4.32
N PHE A 77 -2.83 -0.60 -4.51
CA PHE A 77 -4.29 -0.61 -4.65
C PHE A 77 -4.76 -1.44 -5.86
N LYS A 78 -3.92 -1.54 -6.90
CA LYS A 78 -4.22 -2.31 -8.12
C LYS A 78 -4.32 -3.81 -7.81
N GLU A 79 -3.31 -4.37 -7.18
CA GLU A 79 -3.23 -5.78 -6.82
C GLU A 79 -4.12 -6.10 -5.61
N GLY A 80 -4.15 -5.21 -4.61
CA GLY A 80 -4.97 -5.35 -3.41
C GLY A 80 -4.45 -6.35 -2.38
N TRP A 81 -3.36 -7.08 -2.67
CA TRP A 81 -2.75 -8.01 -1.72
C TRP A 81 -1.24 -8.15 -1.95
N LEU A 82 -0.54 -8.60 -0.90
CA LEU A 82 0.89 -8.89 -0.93
C LEU A 82 1.17 -10.07 0.00
N GLU A 83 1.97 -11.02 -0.45
CA GLU A 83 2.50 -12.10 0.39
C GLU A 83 4.02 -12.01 0.43
N ASN A 84 4.61 -12.25 1.60
CA ASN A 84 6.06 -12.24 1.76
C ASN A 84 6.54 -13.22 2.83
N TYR A 85 7.84 -13.48 2.79
CA TYR A 85 8.55 -14.41 3.65
C TYR A 85 9.79 -13.74 4.24
N ILE A 86 9.93 -13.80 5.56
CA ILE A 86 11.10 -13.28 6.29
C ILE A 86 11.64 -14.39 7.18
N ARG A 87 12.96 -14.58 7.18
CA ARG A 87 13.61 -15.47 8.15
C ARG A 87 13.94 -14.67 9.41
N LEU A 88 13.52 -15.19 10.56
CA LEU A 88 13.70 -14.53 11.85
C LEU A 88 14.95 -15.04 12.56
N PRO A 89 15.56 -14.23 13.46
CA PRO A 89 16.64 -14.69 14.30
C PRO A 89 16.17 -15.84 15.19
N PHE A 90 17.01 -16.87 15.36
CA PHE A 90 16.74 -17.92 16.33
C PHE A 90 16.65 -17.34 17.76
N ARG A 91 15.59 -17.69 18.49
CA ARG A 91 15.43 -17.39 19.91
C ARG A 91 14.99 -18.62 20.67
N GLU A 92 15.57 -18.82 21.85
CA GLU A 92 15.19 -19.92 22.74
C GLU A 92 13.81 -19.72 23.35
N SER A 93 13.42 -18.47 23.59
CA SER A 93 12.09 -18.12 24.09
C SER A 93 10.96 -18.45 23.11
N GLY A 94 11.26 -18.55 21.80
CA GLY A 94 10.28 -18.73 20.73
C GLY A 94 9.31 -17.55 20.55
N LYS A 95 9.57 -16.41 21.21
CA LYS A 95 8.70 -15.22 21.18
C LYS A 95 9.27 -14.14 20.26
N TYR A 96 8.38 -13.55 19.47
CA TYR A 96 8.69 -12.54 18.45
C TYR A 96 7.69 -11.35 18.52
N PRO A 97 7.64 -10.60 19.64
CA PRO A 97 6.72 -9.47 19.79
C PRO A 97 6.92 -8.39 18.72
N GLU A 98 8.15 -8.24 18.22
CA GLU A 98 8.48 -7.27 17.18
C GLU A 98 7.69 -7.47 15.87
N VAL A 99 7.21 -8.69 15.61
CA VAL A 99 6.41 -9.01 14.41
C VAL A 99 5.07 -8.29 14.47
N GLU A 100 4.36 -8.45 15.58
CA GLU A 100 3.06 -7.81 15.76
C GLU A 100 3.20 -6.29 15.89
N GLN A 101 4.21 -5.81 16.64
CA GLN A 101 4.52 -4.38 16.75
C GLN A 101 4.79 -3.73 15.39
N SER A 102 5.53 -4.41 14.51
CA SER A 102 5.79 -3.92 13.16
C SER A 102 4.52 -3.84 12.31
N PHE A 103 3.63 -4.83 12.40
CA PHE A 103 2.37 -4.83 11.67
C PHE A 103 1.36 -3.81 12.20
N ILE A 104 1.34 -3.57 13.52
CA ILE A 104 0.54 -2.49 14.12
C ILE A 104 1.01 -1.15 13.56
N LEU A 105 2.32 -0.88 13.58
CA LEU A 105 2.88 0.36 13.04
C LEU A 105 2.55 0.53 11.55
N LEU A 106 2.69 -0.53 10.74
CA LEU A 106 2.33 -0.49 9.31
C LEU A 106 0.85 -0.15 9.12
N ARG A 107 -0.03 -0.76 9.93
CA ARG A 107 -1.47 -0.52 9.88
C ARG A 107 -1.81 0.92 10.24
N GLU A 108 -1.24 1.45 11.32
CA GLU A 108 -1.49 2.83 11.76
C GLU A 108 -1.07 3.84 10.69
N GLN A 109 0.11 3.65 10.08
CA GLN A 109 0.58 4.52 8.99
C GLN A 109 -0.30 4.40 7.74
N HIS A 110 -0.75 3.20 7.41
CA HIS A 110 -1.70 2.99 6.31
C HIS A 110 -3.04 3.68 6.56
N GLU A 111 -3.61 3.54 7.76
CA GLU A 111 -4.87 4.17 8.14
C GLU A 111 -4.80 5.70 8.06
N GLN A 112 -3.65 6.31 8.34
CA GLN A 112 -3.45 7.75 8.15
C GLN A 112 -3.56 8.14 6.68
N VAL A 113 -2.94 7.38 5.78
CA VAL A 113 -3.03 7.60 4.33
C VAL A 113 -4.46 7.40 3.83
N ILE A 114 -5.16 6.37 4.31
CA ILE A 114 -6.57 6.12 3.95
C ILE A 114 -7.46 7.28 4.43
N LYS A 115 -7.29 7.76 5.66
CA LYS A 115 -8.04 8.91 6.19
C LYS A 115 -7.80 10.18 5.37
N ALA A 116 -6.55 10.43 4.96
CA ALA A 116 -6.22 11.57 4.11
C ALA A 116 -6.84 11.45 2.72
N ALA A 117 -6.81 10.25 2.11
CA ALA A 117 -7.43 10.00 0.81
C ALA A 117 -8.95 10.14 0.86
N TYR A 118 -9.58 9.64 1.93
CA TYR A 118 -11.04 9.72 2.12
C TYR A 118 -11.54 11.15 2.33
N GLY A 119 -10.68 12.09 2.73
CA GLY A 119 -11.03 13.50 2.86
C GLY A 119 -11.27 14.21 1.53
N TRP A 120 -10.95 13.59 0.39
CA TRP A 120 -11.23 14.12 -0.93
C TRP A 120 -12.60 13.65 -1.40
N GLU A 121 -13.59 14.56 -1.38
CA GLU A 121 -14.95 14.25 -1.81
C GLU A 121 -15.03 14.03 -3.34
N PRO A 122 -15.93 13.15 -3.81
CA PRO A 122 -16.16 12.98 -5.24
C PRO A 122 -16.73 14.27 -5.84
N ILE A 123 -16.25 14.62 -7.03
CA ILE A 123 -16.73 15.78 -7.80
C ILE A 123 -17.46 15.25 -9.04
N ASP A 124 -18.70 15.67 -9.22
CA ASP A 124 -19.48 15.43 -10.43
C ASP A 124 -19.88 16.79 -11.03
N CYS A 125 -19.16 17.19 -12.08
CA CYS A 125 -19.35 18.47 -12.75
C CYS A 125 -19.81 18.24 -14.18
N THR A 126 -21.06 18.61 -14.46
CA THR A 126 -21.62 18.62 -15.82
C THR A 126 -21.64 20.04 -16.37
N GLY A 127 -21.17 20.24 -17.60
CA GLY A 127 -21.20 21.53 -18.28
C GLY A 127 -21.70 21.39 -19.70
N GLU A 128 -22.52 22.34 -20.14
CA GLU A 128 -22.97 22.48 -21.52
C GLU A 128 -22.61 23.89 -21.99
N LEU A 129 -21.98 23.99 -23.17
CA LEU A 129 -21.66 25.25 -23.80
C LEU A 129 -22.37 25.29 -25.15
N ASP A 130 -23.23 26.27 -25.30
CA ASP A 130 -23.89 26.57 -26.57
C ASP A 130 -23.28 27.85 -27.17
N THR A 131 -23.57 28.06 -28.44
CA THR A 131 -23.27 29.27 -29.20
C THR A 131 -23.72 30.49 -28.40
N SER A 132 -22.81 31.47 -28.24
CA SER A 132 -23.12 32.67 -27.49
C SER A 132 -24.31 33.41 -28.11
N ASN A 133 -25.10 34.09 -27.29
CA ASN A 133 -26.25 34.83 -27.78
C ASN A 133 -25.84 35.90 -28.83
N ASP A 134 -24.71 36.58 -28.63
CA ASP A 134 -24.13 37.50 -29.61
C ASP A 134 -23.93 36.83 -30.98
N THR A 135 -23.35 35.63 -30.98
CA THR A 135 -23.10 34.90 -32.22
C THR A 135 -24.40 34.38 -32.83
N LYS A 136 -25.37 33.94 -32.01
CA LYS A 136 -26.71 33.55 -32.46
C LYS A 136 -27.45 34.72 -33.11
N GLU A 137 -27.33 35.93 -32.58
CA GLU A 137 -27.96 37.13 -33.14
C GLU A 137 -27.38 37.49 -34.50
N VAL A 138 -26.04 37.49 -34.64
CA VAL A 138 -25.37 37.73 -35.92
C VAL A 138 -25.79 36.68 -36.96
N ILE A 139 -25.83 35.40 -36.57
CA ILE A 139 -26.24 34.31 -37.45
C ILE A 139 -27.73 34.43 -37.83
N ALA A 140 -28.61 34.75 -36.87
CA ALA A 140 -30.04 34.92 -37.12
C ALA A 140 -30.32 36.08 -38.08
N ALA A 141 -29.62 37.21 -37.92
CA ALA A 141 -29.72 38.35 -38.81
C ALA A 141 -29.29 37.99 -40.24
N ALA A 142 -28.14 37.33 -40.39
CA ALA A 142 -27.62 36.90 -41.70
C ALA A 142 -28.56 35.90 -42.40
N LEU A 143 -29.08 34.89 -41.68
CA LEU A 143 -30.00 33.89 -42.22
C LEU A 143 -31.34 34.50 -42.65
N THR A 144 -31.83 35.51 -41.92
CA THR A 144 -33.08 36.21 -42.26
C THR A 144 -32.93 36.99 -43.56
N ALA A 145 -31.83 37.73 -43.71
CA ALA A 145 -31.52 38.46 -44.95
C ALA A 145 -31.41 37.53 -46.16
N GLN A 146 -30.76 36.37 -46.00
CA GLN A 146 -30.62 35.39 -47.06
C GLN A 146 -31.96 34.79 -47.50
N LYS A 147 -32.88 34.53 -46.55
CA LYS A 147 -34.24 34.05 -46.87
C LYS A 147 -35.06 35.11 -47.61
N MET A 148 -35.00 36.37 -47.22
CA MET A 148 -35.73 37.44 -47.93
C MET A 148 -35.30 37.58 -49.39
N ILE A 149 -34.00 37.39 -49.68
CA ILE A 149 -33.47 37.41 -51.05
C ILE A 149 -33.96 36.20 -51.86
N ALA A 150 -34.17 35.04 -51.23
CA ALA A 150 -34.64 33.83 -51.90
C ALA A 150 -36.15 33.80 -52.22
N PHE A 151 -36.95 34.68 -51.61
CA PHE A 151 -38.38 34.84 -51.88
C PHE A 151 -38.71 36.07 -52.75
N ALA A 152 -37.70 36.85 -53.16
CA ALA A 152 -37.80 37.99 -54.07
C ALA A 152 -37.45 37.57 -55.50
#